data_AF-A0A0K8PEX0-F1
#
_entry.id   AF-A0A0K8PEX0-F1
#
_cell.length_a   1.000
_cell.length_b   1.000
_cell.length_c   1.000
_cell.angle_alpha   90.00
_cell.angle_beta   90.00
_cell.angle_gamma   90.00
#
_symmetry.space_group_name_H-M   'P 1'
#
loop_
_entity.id
_entity.type
_entity.pdbx_description
1 polymer ?
#
loop_
_entity_poly.entity_id
_entity_poly.type
_entity_poly.pdbx_seq_one_letter_code
_entity_poly.pdbx_strand_id
1 'polypeptide(L)'
;MWMRGPGYGSAAFVIETAMDELAYRLGIDPIELRLRNEPGVDPSTQQPFSTRRLRECFRVAAREFGRHRRDPRPRSRRDGDWLIGTGVATGCYDVFRGQAHARLDADGAAVVQSATHDVGTGTYTSMTQIAADALGLPVRSVEFRLGDSTVPQAPPQARVRTSLVTGRPM
;
A
#
# COMPACT_ATOMS: atom_id res chain seq x y z
N MET A 1 8.65 8.82 18.89
CA MET A 1 7.90 7.56 19.10
C MET A 1 7.45 7.03 17.74
N TRP A 2 7.63 5.74 17.45
CA TRP A 2 7.32 5.14 16.15
C TRP A 2 6.07 4.27 16.26
N MET A 3 5.07 4.48 15.38
CA MET A 3 3.84 3.69 15.27
C MET A 3 3.54 3.40 13.80
N ARG A 4 2.64 2.45 13.49
CA ARG A 4 2.30 2.07 12.11
C ARG A 4 1.85 3.31 11.31
N GLY A 5 2.52 3.56 10.19
CA GLY A 5 2.33 4.77 9.37
C GLY A 5 2.81 6.08 10.02
N PRO A 6 4.10 6.19 10.43
CA PRO A 6 4.61 7.39 11.09
C PRO A 6 4.43 8.62 10.20
N GLY A 7 3.80 9.67 10.75
CA GLY A 7 3.49 10.90 10.04
C GLY A 7 2.28 10.81 9.11
N TYR A 8 2.16 9.73 8.33
CA TYR A 8 1.04 9.54 7.40
C TYR A 8 -0.30 9.42 8.11
N GLY A 9 -0.39 8.66 9.21
CA GLY A 9 -1.65 8.49 9.94
C GLY A 9 -2.18 9.81 10.49
N SER A 10 -1.32 10.58 11.16
CA SER A 10 -1.67 11.90 11.71
C SER A 10 -1.97 12.93 10.63
N ALA A 11 -1.18 12.96 9.54
CA ALA A 11 -1.40 13.90 8.45
C ALA A 11 -2.69 13.58 7.67
N ALA A 12 -2.91 12.31 7.34
CA ALA A 12 -4.11 11.85 6.64
C ALA A 12 -5.36 12.13 7.48
N PHE A 13 -5.32 11.92 8.80
CA PHE A 13 -6.46 12.25 9.67
C PHE A 13 -6.89 13.72 9.53
N VAL A 14 -5.94 14.65 9.63
CA VAL A 14 -6.24 16.09 9.53
C VAL A 14 -6.74 16.46 8.14
N ILE A 15 -6.03 16.03 7.09
CA ILE A 15 -6.38 16.39 5.70
C ILE A 15 -7.72 15.78 5.29
N GLU A 16 -7.95 14.51 5.58
CA GLU A 16 -9.16 13.81 5.15
C GLU A 16 -10.40 14.25 5.94
N THR A 17 -10.23 14.68 7.20
CA THR A 17 -11.30 15.34 7.96
C THR A 17 -11.66 16.69 7.34
N ALA A 18 -10.66 17.53 7.04
CA ALA A 18 -10.88 18.82 6.41
C ALA A 18 -11.54 18.69 5.02
N MET A 19 -11.15 17.66 4.24
CA MET A 19 -11.78 17.34 2.96
C MET A 19 -13.24 16.94 3.09
N ASP A 20 -13.60 16.18 4.13
CA ASP A 20 -15.00 15.79 4.37
C ASP A 20 -15.86 16.97 4.84
N GLU A 21 -15.32 17.82 5.72
CA GLU A 21 -15.98 19.07 6.13
C GLU A 21 -16.20 20.01 4.94
N LEU A 22 -15.21 20.14 4.06
CA LEU A 22 -15.31 20.94 2.84
C LEU A 22 -16.37 20.37 1.89
N ALA A 23 -16.38 19.05 1.68
CA ALA A 23 -17.39 18.39 0.86
C ALA A 23 -18.81 18.66 1.40
N TYR A 24 -18.99 18.57 2.72
CA TYR A 24 -20.27 18.86 3.37
C TYR A 24 -20.71 20.31 3.17
N ARG A 25 -19.82 21.28 3.41
CA ARG A 25 -20.13 22.72 3.25
C ARG A 25 -20.46 23.10 1.81
N LEU A 26 -19.82 22.45 0.84
CA LEU A 26 -20.06 22.68 -0.59
C LEU A 26 -21.25 21.88 -1.15
N GLY A 27 -21.81 20.94 -0.40
CA GLY A 27 -22.84 20.02 -0.90
C GLY A 27 -22.33 19.09 -2.02
N ILE A 28 -21.02 18.81 -2.05
CA ILE A 28 -20.40 17.93 -3.05
C ILE A 28 -20.20 16.55 -2.42
N ASP A 29 -20.40 15.48 -3.18
CA ASP A 29 -20.04 14.14 -2.69
C ASP A 29 -18.52 14.08 -2.38
N PRO A 30 -18.11 13.56 -1.21
CA PRO A 30 -16.70 13.59 -0.81
C PRO A 30 -15.77 12.74 -1.69
N ILE A 31 -16.28 11.72 -2.41
CA ILE A 31 -15.47 11.01 -3.42
C ILE A 31 -15.28 11.91 -4.64
N GLU A 32 -16.37 12.53 -5.12
CA GLU A 32 -16.32 13.46 -6.24
C GLU A 32 -15.36 14.62 -5.97
N LEU A 33 -15.39 15.20 -4.76
CA LEU A 33 -14.46 16.26 -4.37
C LEU A 33 -12.99 15.78 -4.47
N ARG A 34 -12.69 14.54 -4.04
CA ARG A 34 -11.33 13.98 -4.14
C ARG A 34 -10.93 13.72 -5.60
N LEU A 35 -11.85 13.26 -6.45
CA LEU A 35 -11.59 13.05 -7.88
C LEU A 35 -11.30 14.35 -8.62
N ARG A 36 -11.97 15.45 -8.27
CA ARG A 36 -11.68 16.79 -8.82
C ARG A 36 -10.29 17.29 -8.45
N ASN A 37 -9.79 16.90 -7.28
CA ASN A 37 -8.48 17.30 -6.76
C ASN A 37 -7.39 16.25 -7.03
N GLU A 38 -7.69 15.18 -7.77
CA GLU A 38 -6.73 14.13 -8.05
C GLU A 38 -5.70 14.62 -9.10
N PRO A 39 -4.40 14.73 -8.73
CA PRO A 39 -3.42 15.33 -9.60
C PRO A 39 -2.98 14.36 -10.70
N GLY A 40 -2.62 14.90 -11.87
CA GLY A 40 -2.08 14.10 -12.98
C GLY A 40 -0.59 13.73 -12.81
N VAL A 41 0.15 14.52 -12.04
CA VAL A 41 1.58 14.34 -11.71
C VAL A 41 1.76 14.55 -10.21
N ASP A 42 2.89 14.11 -9.66
CA ASP A 42 3.24 14.40 -8.27
C ASP A 42 3.47 15.92 -8.10
N PRO A 43 2.65 16.63 -7.29
CA PRO A 43 2.79 18.07 -7.11
C PRO A 43 4.13 18.49 -6.50
N SER A 44 4.77 17.61 -5.72
CA SER A 44 6.01 17.91 -5.01
C SER A 44 7.26 17.81 -5.90
N THR A 45 7.24 16.88 -6.87
CA THR A 45 8.38 16.60 -7.76
C THR A 45 8.13 17.01 -9.21
N GLN A 46 6.88 17.29 -9.58
CA GLN A 46 6.41 17.52 -10.95
C GLN A 46 6.69 16.35 -11.90
N GLN A 47 6.91 15.14 -11.36
CA GLN A 47 7.14 13.93 -12.13
C GLN A 47 5.86 13.12 -12.31
N PRO A 48 5.72 12.36 -13.41
CA PRO A 48 4.65 11.40 -13.55
C PRO A 48 4.69 10.35 -12.44
N PHE A 49 3.53 9.95 -11.93
CA PHE A 49 3.45 8.81 -11.03
C PHE A 49 3.88 7.53 -11.76
N SER A 50 4.65 6.66 -11.10
CA SER A 50 4.99 5.34 -11.66
C SER A 50 3.73 4.51 -11.91
N THR A 51 2.87 4.41 -10.89
CA THR A 51 1.50 3.93 -10.99
C THR A 51 0.65 4.66 -9.97
N ARG A 52 -0.58 5.03 -10.33
CA ARG A 52 -1.56 5.62 -9.42
C ARG A 52 -2.96 5.24 -9.87
N ARG A 53 -3.67 4.48 -9.03
CA ARG A 53 -4.99 3.91 -9.36
C ARG A 53 -6.10 4.42 -8.46
N LEU A 54 -5.93 5.58 -7.81
CA LEU A 54 -6.89 6.08 -6.81
C LEU A 54 -8.30 6.25 -7.39
N ARG A 55 -8.42 6.73 -8.64
CA ARG A 55 -9.71 6.83 -9.34
C ARG A 55 -10.42 5.48 -9.46
N GLU A 56 -9.67 4.43 -9.77
CA GLU A 56 -10.21 3.07 -9.83
C GLU A 56 -10.57 2.55 -8.44
N CYS A 57 -9.72 2.78 -7.43
CA CYS A 57 -10.01 2.41 -6.05
C CYS A 57 -11.35 3.03 -5.59
N PHE A 58 -11.59 4.30 -5.89
CA PHE A 58 -12.86 4.94 -5.55
C PHE A 58 -14.04 4.36 -6.33
N ARG A 59 -13.87 4.07 -7.63
CA ARG A 59 -14.92 3.43 -8.44
C ARG A 59 -15.32 2.06 -7.87
N VAL A 60 -14.33 1.24 -7.52
CA VAL A 60 -14.57 -0.08 -6.92
C VAL A 60 -15.19 0.08 -5.53
N ALA A 61 -14.61 0.90 -4.66
CA ALA A 61 -15.13 1.13 -3.31
C ALA A 61 -16.58 1.64 -3.33
N ALA A 62 -16.91 2.59 -4.21
CA ALA A 62 -18.27 3.11 -4.33
C ALA A 62 -19.27 2.05 -4.78
N ARG A 63 -18.86 1.14 -5.67
CA ARG A 63 -19.67 0.02 -6.14
C ARG A 63 -19.88 -1.01 -5.03
N GLU A 64 -18.80 -1.56 -4.49
CA GLU A 64 -18.84 -2.68 -3.53
C GLU A 64 -19.45 -2.25 -2.19
N PHE A 65 -19.17 -1.03 -1.73
CA PHE A 65 -19.72 -0.51 -0.47
C PHE A 65 -21.18 -0.02 -0.63
N GLY A 66 -21.75 -0.06 -1.85
CA GLY A 66 -23.12 0.38 -2.09
C GLY A 66 -23.34 1.88 -1.89
N ARG A 67 -22.33 2.70 -2.21
CA ARG A 67 -22.32 4.15 -1.94
C ARG A 67 -23.51 4.91 -2.52
N HIS A 68 -24.06 4.45 -3.65
CA HIS A 68 -25.24 5.01 -4.29
C HIS A 68 -26.50 5.01 -3.41
N ARG A 69 -26.53 4.20 -2.34
CA ARG A 69 -27.65 4.10 -1.40
C ARG A 69 -27.56 5.08 -0.22
N ARG A 70 -26.50 5.87 -0.15
CA ARG A 70 -26.24 6.78 0.97
C ARG A 70 -27.11 8.03 0.87
N ASP A 71 -27.86 8.32 1.93
CA ASP A 71 -28.39 9.67 2.16
C ASP A 71 -27.25 10.56 2.69
N PRO A 72 -26.88 11.66 2.00
CA PRO A 72 -25.75 12.48 2.38
C PRO A 72 -26.00 13.30 3.66
N ARG A 73 -27.25 13.44 4.11
CA ARG A 73 -27.58 14.22 5.31
C ARG A 73 -27.13 13.48 6.57
N PRO A 74 -26.39 14.13 7.49
CA PRO A 74 -26.03 13.55 8.77
C PRO A 74 -27.26 13.07 9.55
N ARG A 75 -27.11 11.97 10.31
CA ARG A 75 -28.16 11.39 11.16
C ARG A 75 -29.44 10.94 10.44
N SER A 76 -29.39 10.79 9.11
CA SER A 76 -30.51 10.35 8.27
C SER A 76 -30.86 8.87 8.42
N ARG A 77 -29.89 8.02 8.77
CA ARG A 77 -30.07 6.57 8.90
C ARG A 77 -29.97 6.12 10.35
N ARG A 78 -30.92 5.28 10.77
CA ARG A 78 -30.99 4.68 12.10
C ARG A 78 -31.31 3.19 12.01
N ASP A 79 -30.87 2.45 13.02
CA ASP A 79 -31.27 1.07 13.29
C ASP A 79 -31.46 0.91 14.81
N GLY A 80 -32.73 0.88 15.22
CA GLY A 80 -33.12 1.06 16.62
C GLY A 80 -32.54 2.36 17.21
N ASP A 81 -31.77 2.21 18.29
CA ASP A 81 -31.11 3.31 18.99
C ASP A 81 -29.82 3.80 18.34
N TRP A 82 -29.32 3.09 17.31
CA TRP A 82 -28.05 3.40 16.66
C TRP A 82 -28.21 4.38 15.50
N LEU A 83 -27.32 5.37 15.44
CA LEU A 83 -27.13 6.21 14.25
C LEU A 83 -26.08 5.57 13.34
N ILE A 84 -26.44 5.38 12.07
CA ILE A 84 -25.55 4.74 11.11
C ILE A 84 -24.89 5.81 10.23
N GLY A 85 -23.57 5.86 10.26
CA GLY A 85 -22.74 6.75 9.43
C GLY A 85 -21.84 5.97 8.49
N THR A 86 -21.50 6.59 7.37
CA THR A 86 -20.53 6.08 6.40
C THR A 86 -19.55 7.18 6.04
N GLY A 87 -18.25 6.92 6.18
CA GLY A 87 -17.18 7.85 5.82
C GLY A 87 -16.33 7.33 4.66
N VAL A 88 -15.52 8.22 4.10
CA VAL A 88 -14.50 7.85 3.11
C VAL A 88 -13.24 8.67 3.37
N ALA A 89 -12.08 8.04 3.22
CA ALA A 89 -10.79 8.70 3.34
C ALA A 89 -9.79 8.09 2.35
N THR A 90 -8.78 8.88 1.98
CA THR A 90 -7.64 8.48 1.16
C THR A 90 -6.43 8.17 2.03
N GLY A 91 -5.68 7.13 1.68
CA GLY A 91 -4.38 6.85 2.26
C GLY A 91 -3.30 6.82 1.17
N CYS A 92 -2.12 7.35 1.48
CA CYS A 92 -0.94 7.26 0.63
C CYS A 92 0.29 6.92 1.48
N TYR A 93 1.24 6.21 0.87
CA TYR A 93 2.53 5.85 1.45
C TYR A 93 3.57 5.84 0.34
N ASP A 94 4.80 6.24 0.66
CA ASP A 94 5.91 6.18 -0.29
C ASP A 94 6.44 4.75 -0.44
N VAL A 95 6.90 4.44 -1.64
CA VAL A 95 7.51 3.15 -1.98
C VAL A 95 9.02 3.29 -2.15
N PHE A 96 9.76 2.26 -1.76
CA PHE A 96 11.22 2.23 -1.81
C PHE A 96 11.70 0.97 -2.51
N ARG A 97 12.92 1.00 -3.04
CA ARG A 97 13.57 -0.16 -3.68
C ARG A 97 14.60 -0.76 -2.72
N GLY A 98 14.76 -2.08 -2.77
CA GLY A 98 15.80 -2.82 -2.05
C GLY A 98 16.67 -3.66 -2.98
N GLN A 99 17.70 -4.29 -2.42
CA GLN A 99 18.61 -5.20 -3.11
C GLN A 99 18.60 -6.59 -2.47
N ALA A 100 18.92 -7.61 -3.28
CA ALA A 100 19.08 -8.99 -2.85
C ALA A 100 20.18 -9.68 -3.68
N HIS A 101 20.83 -10.70 -3.12
CA HIS A 101 21.78 -11.56 -3.80
C HIS A 101 21.16 -12.96 -3.96
N ALA A 102 21.28 -13.56 -5.14
CA ALA A 102 20.85 -14.93 -5.40
C ALA A 102 22.06 -15.79 -5.78
N ARG A 103 22.15 -16.99 -5.19
CA ARG A 103 23.18 -17.98 -5.45
C ARG A 103 22.50 -19.30 -5.82
N LEU A 104 22.85 -19.86 -6.96
CA LEU A 104 22.39 -21.18 -7.41
C LEU A 104 23.45 -22.23 -7.05
N ASP A 105 23.02 -23.28 -6.37
CA ASP A 105 23.83 -24.43 -5.99
C ASP A 105 23.90 -25.46 -7.11
N ALA A 106 24.92 -26.32 -7.09
CA ALA A 106 25.15 -27.34 -8.11
C ALA A 106 24.06 -28.43 -8.14
N ASP A 107 23.31 -28.60 -7.04
CA ASP A 107 22.17 -29.51 -6.93
C ASP A 107 20.85 -28.90 -7.45
N GLY A 108 20.89 -27.65 -7.94
CA GLY A 108 19.74 -26.93 -8.46
C GLY A 108 18.90 -26.22 -7.40
N ALA A 109 19.34 -26.19 -6.14
CA ALA A 109 18.74 -25.34 -5.11
C ALA A 109 19.25 -23.89 -5.24
N ALA A 110 18.46 -22.92 -4.76
CA ALA A 110 18.86 -21.52 -4.74
C ALA A 110 18.75 -20.92 -3.34
N VAL A 111 19.74 -20.11 -2.98
CA VAL A 111 19.73 -19.28 -1.77
C VAL A 111 19.65 -17.82 -2.18
N VAL A 112 18.62 -17.11 -1.69
CA VAL A 112 18.44 -15.67 -1.90
C VAL A 112 18.57 -14.93 -0.58
N GLN A 113 19.33 -13.84 -0.54
CA GLN A 113 19.68 -13.15 0.69
C GLN A 113 19.44 -11.64 0.57
N SER A 114 18.87 -11.04 1.62
CA SER A 114 18.71 -9.59 1.75
C SER A 114 18.71 -9.20 3.23
N ALA A 115 19.32 -8.07 3.60
CA ALA A 115 19.42 -7.59 4.98
C ALA A 115 18.09 -7.08 5.56
N THR A 116 16.96 -7.51 4.99
CA THR A 116 15.62 -7.23 5.50
C THR A 116 15.35 -8.06 6.76
N HIS A 117 14.17 -7.99 7.34
CA HIS A 117 13.79 -8.85 8.47
C HIS A 117 12.38 -9.41 8.29
N ASP A 118 11.77 -10.05 9.29
CA ASP A 118 10.35 -10.39 9.22
C ASP A 118 9.77 -10.33 10.63
N VAL A 119 8.80 -9.43 10.84
CA VAL A 119 8.09 -9.26 12.11
C VAL A 119 6.69 -9.87 12.08
N GLY A 120 6.42 -10.80 11.15
CA GLY A 120 5.10 -11.39 10.90
C GLY A 120 4.40 -10.78 9.68
N THR A 121 5.13 -10.12 8.79
CA THR A 121 4.61 -9.59 7.52
C THR A 121 4.59 -10.65 6.42
N GLY A 122 5.27 -11.78 6.62
CA GLY A 122 5.35 -12.87 5.64
C GLY A 122 6.42 -12.63 4.57
N THR A 123 7.45 -11.85 4.91
CA THR A 123 8.57 -11.55 4.02
C THR A 123 9.28 -12.82 3.55
N TYR A 124 9.51 -13.78 4.45
CA TYR A 124 10.09 -15.08 4.07
C TYR A 124 9.29 -15.75 2.95
N THR A 125 7.98 -15.87 3.14
CA THR A 125 7.09 -16.57 2.21
C THR A 125 7.01 -15.86 0.86
N SER A 126 6.71 -14.55 0.87
CA SER A 126 6.52 -13.80 -0.37
C SER A 126 7.82 -13.68 -1.17
N MET A 127 8.96 -13.43 -0.52
CA MET A 127 10.23 -13.31 -1.23
C MET A 127 10.73 -14.66 -1.77
N THR A 128 10.45 -15.77 -1.07
CA THR A 128 10.74 -17.12 -1.60
C THR A 128 9.92 -17.40 -2.86
N GLN A 129 8.63 -17.05 -2.88
CA GLN A 129 7.77 -17.20 -4.05
C GLN A 129 8.24 -16.35 -5.23
N ILE A 130 8.59 -15.08 -4.99
CA ILE A 130 9.12 -14.18 -6.03
C ILE A 130 10.44 -14.72 -6.60
N ALA A 131 11.35 -15.19 -5.74
CA ALA A 131 12.62 -15.76 -6.18
C ALA A 131 12.43 -17.05 -6.97
N ALA A 132 11.53 -17.94 -6.54
CA ALA A 132 11.21 -19.17 -7.24
C ALA A 132 10.65 -18.91 -8.64
N ASP A 133 9.71 -17.97 -8.76
CA ASP A 133 9.14 -17.56 -10.05
C ASP A 133 10.21 -16.95 -10.97
N ALA A 134 11.03 -16.03 -10.44
CA ALA A 134 12.09 -15.38 -11.20
C ALA A 134 13.21 -16.33 -11.66
N LEU A 135 13.49 -17.37 -10.88
CA LEU A 135 14.52 -18.38 -11.19
C LEU A 135 13.96 -19.60 -11.95
N GLY A 136 12.64 -19.69 -12.12
CA GLY A 136 11.98 -20.86 -12.72
C GLY A 136 12.14 -22.15 -11.90
N LEU A 137 12.27 -22.03 -10.57
CA LEU A 137 12.48 -23.15 -9.66
C LEU A 137 11.20 -23.51 -8.88
N PRO A 138 11.03 -24.77 -8.44
CA PRO A 138 10.02 -25.08 -7.43
C PRO A 138 10.27 -24.26 -6.15
N VAL A 139 9.22 -23.71 -5.54
CA VAL A 139 9.34 -22.93 -4.28
C VAL A 139 10.11 -23.66 -3.19
N ARG A 140 9.95 -24.99 -3.09
CA ARG A 140 10.68 -25.84 -2.11
C ARG A 140 12.19 -25.91 -2.34
N SER A 141 12.66 -25.53 -3.53
CA SER A 141 14.07 -25.52 -3.91
C SER A 141 14.72 -24.15 -3.68
N VAL A 142 13.99 -23.19 -3.08
CA VAL A 142 14.49 -21.85 -2.80
C VAL A 142 14.46 -21.58 -1.30
N GLU A 143 15.59 -21.13 -0.77
CA GLU A 143 15.73 -20.64 0.59
C GLU A 143 15.93 -19.12 0.57
N PHE A 144 15.08 -18.36 1.26
CA PHE A 144 15.27 -16.92 1.46
C PHE A 144 15.85 -16.64 2.85
N ARG A 145 17.01 -15.98 2.93
CA ARG A 145 17.68 -15.59 4.19
C ARG A 145 17.61 -14.09 4.42
N LEU A 146 17.37 -13.72 5.67
CA LEU A 146 17.23 -12.33 6.11
C LEU A 146 17.84 -12.11 7.49
N GLY A 147 17.96 -10.85 7.91
CA GLY A 147 18.41 -10.48 9.26
C GLY A 147 19.92 -10.47 9.46
N ASP A 148 20.70 -10.46 8.39
CA ASP A 148 22.17 -10.43 8.42
C ASP A 148 22.70 -9.13 7.79
N SER A 149 23.57 -8.41 8.48
CA SER A 149 24.17 -7.16 7.99
C SER A 149 25.30 -7.37 6.97
N THR A 150 25.75 -8.61 6.77
CA THR A 150 26.82 -8.97 5.81
C THR A 150 26.28 -9.19 4.39
N VAL A 151 24.97 -9.28 4.21
CA VAL A 151 24.30 -9.45 2.91
C VAL A 151 23.77 -8.11 2.37
N PRO A 152 23.30 -8.02 1.09
CA PRO A 152 22.90 -6.75 0.50
C PRO A 152 21.87 -5.97 1.32
N GLN A 153 22.06 -4.65 1.38
CA GLN A 153 21.22 -3.76 2.17
C GLN A 153 19.77 -3.77 1.69
N ALA A 154 18.85 -3.82 2.66
CA ALA A 154 17.42 -3.68 2.44
C ALA A 154 16.93 -2.40 3.12
N PRO A 155 15.89 -1.72 2.58
CA PRO A 155 15.24 -0.65 3.30
C PRO A 155 14.65 -1.20 4.62
N PRO A 156 14.58 -0.36 5.68
CA PRO A 156 14.00 -0.77 6.94
C PRO A 156 12.54 -1.18 6.72
N GLN A 157 12.09 -2.24 7.41
CA GLN A 157 10.69 -2.68 7.37
C GLN A 157 9.79 -1.76 8.19
N ALA A 158 9.61 -0.55 7.68
CA ALA A 158 8.68 0.43 8.19
C ALA A 158 8.03 1.08 6.97
N ARG A 159 6.72 1.30 6.99
CA ARG A 159 6.00 1.98 5.89
C ARG A 159 5.95 1.18 4.57
N VAL A 160 5.65 -0.13 4.64
CA VAL A 160 5.39 -1.02 3.48
C VAL A 160 6.53 -1.01 2.44
N ARG A 161 7.77 -1.32 2.87
CA ARG A 161 8.99 -1.13 2.04
C ARG A 161 9.60 -2.39 1.42
N THR A 162 9.16 -3.58 1.81
CA THR A 162 9.96 -4.80 1.58
C THR A 162 9.54 -5.61 0.36
N SER A 163 8.26 -5.72 0.06
CA SER A 163 7.76 -6.65 -0.97
C SER A 163 8.02 -6.23 -2.42
N LEU A 164 8.76 -5.14 -2.64
CA LEU A 164 9.02 -4.58 -3.98
C LEU A 164 10.52 -4.66 -4.29
N VAL A 165 10.95 -5.85 -4.75
CA VAL A 165 12.21 -6.04 -5.45
C VAL A 165 11.92 -6.58 -6.86
N THR A 166 12.60 -5.97 -7.82
CA THR A 166 12.43 -5.97 -9.27
C THR A 166 12.30 -7.33 -9.96
N GLY A 167 11.19 -7.55 -10.68
CA GLY A 167 11.11 -8.48 -11.81
C GLY A 167 11.14 -7.69 -13.13
N ARG A 168 12.24 -7.81 -13.88
CA ARG A 168 12.32 -7.36 -15.27
C ARG A 168 13.04 -8.47 -16.05
N PRO A 169 12.33 -9.31 -16.83
CA PRO A 169 12.99 -10.23 -17.73
C PRO A 169 13.66 -9.44 -18.86
N MET A 170 14.84 -9.88 -19.29
CA MET A 170 15.38 -9.52 -20.61
C MET A 170 14.45 -10.01 -21.71
#